data_AF-A0A162G726-F1
#
_entry.id   AF-A0A162G726-F1
#
_cell.length_a   1.000
_cell.length_b   1.000
_cell.length_c   1.000
_cell.angle_alpha   90.00
_cell.angle_beta   90.00
_cell.angle_gamma   90.00
#
_symmetry.space_group_name_H-M   'P 1'
#
loop_
_entity.id
_entity.type
_entity.pdbx_description
1 polymer ?
#
loop_
_entity_poly.entity_id
_entity_poly.type
_entity_poly.pdbx_seq_one_letter_code
_entity_poly.pdbx_strand_id
1 'polypeptide(L)'
;MAHFRKNSKVEWSWAGSTVHGVVVDVFKESVTKTIKGKKITRHGSDEKPAYLVESDKGNQALKLETELRKSSVKAESKNGPKMFR
;
A
#
# COMPACT_ATOMS: atom_id res chain seq x y z
N MET A 1 0.70 -14.34 4.76
CA MET A 1 -0.01 -14.38 3.45
C MET A 1 -0.24 -12.92 3.06
N ALA A 2 0.09 -12.46 1.85
CA ALA A 2 -0.13 -11.05 1.52
C ALA A 2 -1.62 -10.76 1.34
N HIS A 3 -2.25 -10.05 2.29
CA HIS A 3 -3.66 -9.71 2.24
C HIS A 3 -4.01 -8.69 1.14
N PHE A 4 -3.04 -7.87 0.72
CA PHE A 4 -3.27 -6.84 -0.29
C PHE A 4 -2.36 -7.04 -1.50
N ARG A 5 -2.92 -6.81 -2.70
CA ARG A 5 -2.18 -6.86 -3.97
C ARG A 5 -1.80 -5.45 -4.40
N LYS A 6 -0.80 -5.34 -5.27
CA LYS A 6 -0.52 -4.08 -5.97
C LYS A 6 -1.79 -3.53 -6.63
N ASN A 7 -1.96 -2.20 -6.57
CA ASN A 7 -3.16 -1.43 -6.94
C ASN A 7 -4.42 -1.72 -6.11
N SER A 8 -4.32 -2.44 -4.99
CA SER A 8 -5.46 -2.56 -4.07
C SER A 8 -5.70 -1.24 -3.36
N LYS A 9 -6.96 -0.82 -3.28
CA LYS A 9 -7.36 0.31 -2.46
C LYS A 9 -7.33 -0.11 -0.99
N VAL A 10 -6.71 0.73 -0.17
CA VAL A 10 -6.52 0.51 1.26
C VAL A 10 -6.71 1.82 2.00
N GLU A 11 -7.00 1.71 3.28
CA GLU A 11 -7.11 2.84 4.18
C GLU A 11 -6.31 2.58 5.44
N TRP A 12 -5.78 3.63 6.04
CA TRP A 12 -5.00 3.53 7.27
C TRP A 12 -5.19 4.76 8.14
N SER A 13 -5.05 4.59 9.45
CA SER A 13 -5.12 5.70 10.39
C SER A 13 -3.76 6.40 10.51
N TRP A 14 -3.74 7.72 10.38
CA TRP A 14 -2.57 8.56 10.57
C TRP A 14 -2.96 9.88 11.24
N ALA A 15 -2.30 10.20 12.36
CA ALA A 15 -2.57 11.41 13.15
C ALA A 15 -4.05 11.62 13.51
N GLY A 16 -4.77 10.55 13.85
CA GLY A 16 -6.19 10.60 14.21
C GLY A 16 -7.15 10.71 13.02
N SER A 17 -6.64 10.81 11.78
CA SER A 17 -7.45 10.83 10.56
C SER A 17 -7.33 9.51 9.79
N THR A 18 -8.37 9.16 9.05
CA THR A 18 -8.33 8.04 8.09
C THR A 18 -7.81 8.56 6.75
N VAL A 19 -6.74 7.94 6.27
CA VAL A 19 -6.15 8.24 4.97
C VAL A 19 -6.47 7.11 4.02
N HIS A 20 -6.95 7.47 2.83
CA HIS A 20 -7.21 6.52 1.74
C HIS A 20 -6.07 6.57 0.72
N GLY A 21 -5.83 5.43 0.07
CA GLY A 21 -4.83 5.32 -0.96
C GLY A 21 -4.82 3.96 -1.63
N VAL A 22 -3.73 3.70 -2.36
CA VAL A 22 -3.52 2.48 -3.13
C VAL A 22 -2.19 1.84 -2.77
N VAL A 23 -2.15 0.50 -2.81
CA VAL A 23 -0.91 -0.26 -2.65
C VAL A 23 -0.06 -0.11 -3.91
N VAL A 24 1.09 0.51 -3.79
CA VAL A 24 2.07 0.64 -4.88
C VAL A 24 2.97 -0.59 -4.94
N ASP A 25 3.36 -1.13 -3.79
CA ASP A 25 4.27 -2.27 -3.73
C ASP A 25 4.12 -3.09 -2.44
N VAL A 26 4.58 -4.34 -2.51
CA VAL A 26 4.50 -5.32 -1.41
C VAL A 26 5.87 -5.90 -1.13
N PHE A 27 6.32 -5.79 0.11
CA PHE A 27 7.62 -6.27 0.58
C PHE A 27 7.41 -7.33 1.65
N LYS A 28 7.85 -8.55 1.39
CA LYS A 28 7.80 -9.68 2.33
C LYS A 28 9.08 -9.79 3.17
N GLU A 29 9.90 -8.75 3.14
CA GLU A 29 11.20 -8.68 3.80
C GLU A 29 11.39 -7.29 4.43
N SER A 30 12.46 -7.14 5.21
CA SER A 30 12.81 -5.85 5.80
C SER A 30 13.17 -4.85 4.70
N VAL A 31 12.41 -3.76 4.63
CA VAL A 31 12.58 -2.75 3.59
C VAL A 31 12.80 -1.38 4.22
N THR A 32 13.72 -0.62 3.64
CA THR A 32 13.95 0.78 3.98
C THR A 32 13.63 1.65 2.78
N LYS A 33 12.75 2.64 2.95
CA LYS A 33 12.37 3.61 1.91
C LYS A 33 12.57 5.03 2.40
N THR A 34 13.04 5.89 1.50
CA THR A 34 13.12 7.33 1.76
C THR A 34 11.81 7.97 1.34
N ILE A 35 11.05 8.47 2.31
CA ILE A 35 9.75 9.11 2.11
C ILE A 35 9.85 10.53 2.65
N LYS A 36 9.63 11.53 1.78
CA LYS A 36 9.77 12.96 2.11
C LYS A 36 11.09 13.30 2.81
N GLY A 37 12.20 12.74 2.33
CA GLY A 37 13.53 12.94 2.89
C GLY A 37 13.81 12.18 4.20
N LYS A 38 12.86 11.41 4.73
CA LYS A 38 13.06 10.58 5.93
C LYS A 38 13.20 9.12 5.55
N LYS A 39 14.20 8.43 6.11
CA LYS A 39 14.33 6.97 5.99
C LYS A 39 13.32 6.31 6.92
N ILE A 40 12.43 5.51 6.35
CA ILE A 40 11.46 4.71 7.08
C ILE A 40 11.79 3.25 6.82
N THR A 41 12.06 2.52 7.88
CA THR A 41 12.34 1.08 7.84
C THR A 41 11.16 0.32 8.42
N ARG A 42 10.69 -0.71 7.71
CA ARG A 42 9.70 -1.65 8.20
C ARG A 42 10.18 -3.08 7.99
N HIS A 43 10.00 -3.89 9.03
CA HIS A 43 10.36 -5.31 9.04
C HIS A 43 9.22 -6.13 8.47
N GLY A 44 9.08 -6.11 7.13
CA GLY A 44 8.17 -7.02 6.44
C GLY A 44 8.63 -8.47 6.58
N SER A 45 7.67 -9.40 6.63
CA SER A 45 7.89 -10.85 6.57
C SER A 45 6.81 -11.52 5.71
N ASP A 46 6.94 -12.81 5.40
CA ASP A 46 5.89 -13.58 4.70
C ASP A 46 4.55 -13.62 5.45
N GLU A 47 4.61 -13.58 6.79
CA GLU A 47 3.44 -13.53 7.65
C GLU A 47 2.87 -12.11 7.78
N LYS A 48 3.75 -11.09 7.87
CA LYS A 48 3.39 -9.68 8.08
C LYS A 48 4.14 -8.80 7.07
N PRO A 49 3.73 -8.80 5.80
CA PRO A 49 4.38 -8.00 4.78
C PRO A 49 4.26 -6.50 5.07
N ALA A 50 5.28 -5.77 4.62
CA ALA A 50 5.27 -4.31 4.55
C ALA A 50 4.73 -3.88 3.18
N TYR A 51 3.94 -2.82 3.17
CA TYR A 51 3.27 -2.28 2.00
C TYR A 51 3.68 -0.84 1.80
N LEU A 52 4.12 -0.51 0.59
CA LEU A 52 4.25 0.87 0.15
C LEU A 52 2.90 1.30 -0.38
N VAL A 53 2.27 2.25 0.28
CA VAL A 53 0.98 2.81 -0.11
C VAL A 53 1.17 4.25 -0.55
N GLU A 54 0.37 4.69 -1.51
CA GLU A 54 0.33 6.06 -1.99
C GLU A 54 -1.08 6.60 -1.79
N SER A 55 -1.18 7.74 -1.10
CA SER A 55 -2.47 8.40 -0.89
C SER A 55 -2.94 9.12 -2.14
N ASP A 56 -4.24 9.45 -2.20
CA ASP A 56 -4.83 10.19 -3.31
C ASP A 56 -4.19 11.58 -3.54
N LYS A 57 -3.45 12.09 -2.54
CA LYS A 57 -2.67 13.33 -2.61
C LYS A 57 -1.24 13.12 -3.14
N GLY A 58 -0.90 11.93 -3.63
CA GLY A 58 0.44 11.56 -4.10
C GLY A 58 1.47 11.38 -2.98
N ASN A 59 1.03 11.19 -1.72
CA ASN A 59 1.96 10.98 -0.61
C ASN A 59 2.19 9.49 -0.39
N GLN A 60 3.45 9.11 -0.42
CA GLN A 60 3.85 7.73 -0.12
C GLN A 60 3.97 7.50 1.37
N ALA A 61 3.61 6.31 1.83
CA ALA A 61 3.77 5.86 3.21
C ALA A 61 4.16 4.37 3.22
N LEU A 62 5.06 4.00 4.13
CA LEU A 62 5.46 2.61 4.34
C LEU A 62 4.78 2.08 5.60
N LYS A 63 3.89 1.10 5.43
CA LYS A 63 3.00 0.59 6.48
C LYS A 63 3.04 -0.93 6.54
N LEU A 64 2.93 -1.49 7.74
CA LEU A 64 2.77 -2.94 7.88
C LEU A 64 1.34 -3.36 7.57
N GLU A 65 1.16 -4.63 7.23
CA GLU A 65 -0.16 -5.24 7.02
C GLU A 65 -1.15 -4.91 8.12
N THR A 66 -0.71 -5.00 9.37
CA THR A 66 -1.53 -4.79 10.56
C THR A 66 -1.99 -3.35 10.74
N GLU A 67 -1.34 -2.39 10.07
CA GLU A 67 -1.73 -0.97 10.07
C GLU A 67 -2.71 -0.64 8.93
N LEU A 68 -2.85 -1.53 7.94
CA LEU A 68 -3.71 -1.32 6.78
C LEU A 68 -5.07 -1.98 6.97
N ARG A 69 -6.10 -1.31 6.45
CA ARG A 69 -7.46 -1.84 6.36
C ARG A 69 -7.89 -1.86 4.90
N LYS A 70 -8.72 -2.85 4.57
CA LYS A 70 -9.31 -2.95 3.24
C LYS A 70 -10.33 -1.83 3.09
N SER A 71 -10.07 -0.89 2.19
CA SER A 71 -11.08 0.11 1.87
C SER A 71 -12.24 -0.58 1.14
N SER A 72 -13.48 -0.25 1.50
CA SER A 72 -14.69 -0.80 0.87
C SER A 72 -14.84 -0.41 -0.60
N VAL A 73 -14.09 0.59 -1.08
CA VAL A 73 -13.98 0.92 -2.51
C VAL A 73 -13.23 -0.21 -3.23
N LYS A 74 -13.95 -0.98 -4.05
CA LYS A 74 -13.34 -1.99 -4.94
C LYS A 74 -12.25 -1.30 -5.78
N ALA A 75 -11.03 -1.81 -5.69
CA ALA A 75 -10.02 -1.56 -6.71
C ALA A 75 -10.56 -2.19 -8.01
N GLU A 76 -10.91 -1.33 -8.97
CA GLU A 76 -11.36 -1.75 -10.28
C GLU A 76 -10.19 -2.48 -10.94
N SER A 77 -10.29 -3.81 -11.01
CA SER A 77 -9.33 -4.68 -11.67
C SER A 77 -9.39 -4.40 -13.17
N LYS A 78 -8.62 -3.41 -13.64
CA LYS A 78 -8.32 -3.28 -15.08
C LYS A 78 -7.38 -4.42 -15.47
N ASN A 79 -7.95 -5.61 -15.64
CA ASN A 79 -7.37 -6.66 -16.48
C ASN A 79 -7.18 -6.04 -17.87
N GLY A 80 -5.95 -5.96 -18.37
CA GLY A 80 -5.61 -5.36 -19.66
C GLY A 80 -6.01 -6.25 -20.87
N PRO A 81 -5.43 -6.01 -22.06
CA PRO A 81 -5.23 -4.74 -22.73
C PRO A 81 -6.43 -4.41 -23.65
N LYS A 82 -6.57 -3.13 -23.98
CA LYS A 82 -7.45 -2.66 -25.05
C LYS A 82 -6.86 -3.16 -26.39
N MET A 83 -7.34 -4.28 -26.91
CA MET A 83 -7.09 -4.63 -28.31
C MET A 83 -7.83 -3.60 -29.16
N PHE A 84 -7.09 -2.64 -29.71
CA PHE A 84 -7.58 -1.83 -30.82
C PHE A 84 -7.88 -2.79 -31.98
N ARG A 85 -9.12 -2.76 -32.47
CA ARG A 85 -9.56 -3.46 -33.69
C ARG A 85 -9.89 -2.41 -34.73
#